data_AF-A0A0G0DNU6-F1
#
_entry.id   AF-A0A0G0DNU6-F1
#
_cell.length_a   1.000
_cell.length_b   1.000
_cell.length_c   1.000
_cell.angle_alpha   90.00
_cell.angle_beta   90.00
_cell.angle_gamma   90.00
#
_symmetry.space_group_name_H-M   'P 1'
#
loop_
_entity.id
_entity.type
_entity.pdbx_description
1 polymer ?
#
loop_
_entity_poly.entity_id
_entity_poly.type
_entity_poly.pdbx_seq_one_letter_code
_entity_poly.pdbx_strand_id
1 'polypeptide(L)'
;MKKKNSKLKFPNISRRIPETIKRNKFIILALFLIFFFVALVTIDLTRNLIQRNNEITKMQKLTDQRIYWQKIINTYPDFRDAYFSLAIIEYQLGNFEESSKYLEKVYEIDPNFEKGDFLKEKLNLN
;
A
#
# COMPACT_ATOMS: atom_id res chain seq x y z
N MET A 1 74.92 -1.10 -53.04
CA MET A 1 74.71 -1.49 -51.61
C MET A 1 73.32 -1.05 -51.16
N LYS A 2 72.71 -1.80 -50.23
CA LYS A 2 71.26 -2.01 -49.99
C LYS A 2 70.43 -0.76 -49.57
N LYS A 3 69.23 -0.59 -50.17
CA LYS A 3 68.12 0.26 -49.67
C LYS A 3 67.70 -0.21 -48.28
N LYS A 4 67.82 0.65 -47.27
CA LYS A 4 67.35 0.37 -45.90
C LYS A 4 65.88 0.77 -45.77
N ASN A 5 64.97 -0.19 -46.00
CA ASN A 5 63.56 -0.05 -45.71
C ASN A 5 63.35 0.10 -44.20
N SER A 6 63.24 1.33 -43.69
CA SER A 6 62.79 1.57 -42.32
C SER A 6 61.27 1.40 -42.27
N LYS A 7 60.80 0.24 -41.82
CA LYS A 7 59.40 0.07 -41.42
C LYS A 7 59.07 1.16 -40.40
N LEU A 8 58.21 2.12 -40.75
CA LEU A 8 57.68 3.11 -39.83
C LEU A 8 56.99 2.34 -38.69
N LYS A 9 57.61 2.28 -37.51
CA LYS A 9 56.94 1.82 -36.30
C LYS A 9 56.17 3.00 -35.77
N PHE A 10 54.86 3.02 -35.99
CA PHE A 10 54.00 3.98 -35.31
C PHE A 10 54.19 3.82 -33.80
N PRO A 11 54.38 4.92 -33.04
CA PRO A 11 54.43 4.83 -31.58
C PRO A 11 53.12 4.19 -31.10
N ASN A 12 53.21 3.17 -30.26
CA ASN A 12 52.03 2.56 -29.69
C ASN A 12 51.45 3.54 -28.65
N ILE A 13 50.62 4.47 -29.10
CA ILE A 13 49.88 5.41 -28.25
C ILE A 13 48.70 4.62 -27.66
N SER A 14 48.99 3.53 -26.95
CA SER A 14 48.04 3.04 -25.96
C SER A 14 47.93 4.17 -24.93
N ARG A 15 46.86 4.97 -25.04
CA ARG A 15 46.56 6.05 -24.10
C ARG A 15 46.63 5.46 -22.70
N ARG A 16 47.73 5.71 -21.98
CA ARG A 16 47.82 5.41 -20.55
C ARG A 16 46.86 6.35 -19.87
N ILE A 17 45.63 5.89 -19.68
CA ILE A 17 44.67 6.59 -18.83
C ILE A 17 45.35 6.69 -17.46
N PRO A 18 45.65 7.90 -16.95
CA PRO A 18 46.32 8.04 -15.68
C PRO A 18 45.47 7.36 -14.61
N GLU A 19 46.12 6.56 -13.75
CA GLU A 19 45.47 5.69 -12.77
C GLU A 19 44.53 6.46 -11.83
N THR A 20 44.79 7.76 -11.64
CA THR A 20 43.93 8.71 -10.91
C THR A 20 42.53 8.83 -11.51
N ILE A 21 42.38 8.88 -12.84
CA ILE A 21 41.08 8.96 -13.52
C ILE A 21 40.32 7.64 -13.36
N LYS A 22 41.01 6.50 -13.41
CA LYS A 22 40.38 5.19 -13.17
C LYS A 22 39.89 5.07 -11.73
N ARG A 23 40.72 5.43 -10.73
CA ARG A 23 40.36 5.42 -9.30
C ARG A 23 39.15 6.31 -9.01
N ASN A 24 39.08 7.51 -9.59
CA ASN A 24 37.96 8.42 -9.40
C ASN A 24 36.65 7.87 -9.96
N LYS A 25 36.69 7.13 -11.09
CA LYS A 25 35.50 6.48 -11.65
C LYS A 25 34.93 5.40 -10.71
N PHE A 26 35.78 4.64 -10.03
CA PHE A 26 35.32 3.66 -9.03
C PHE A 26 34.66 4.32 -7.82
N ILE A 27 35.21 5.45 -7.36
CA ILE A 27 34.62 6.21 -6.24
C ILE A 27 33.24 6.75 -6.64
N ILE A 28 33.11 7.33 -7.83
CA ILE A 28 31.83 7.83 -8.34
C ILE A 28 30.81 6.70 -8.48
N LEU A 29 31.23 5.54 -9.00
CA LEU A 29 30.36 4.37 -9.10
C LEU A 29 29.91 3.87 -7.73
N ALA A 30 30.82 3.80 -6.75
CA ALA A 30 30.49 3.40 -5.40
C ALA A 30 29.48 4.35 -4.73
N LEU A 31 29.66 5.67 -4.88
CA LEU A 31 28.71 6.67 -4.37
C LEU A 31 27.34 6.54 -5.04
N PHE A 32 27.30 6.30 -6.35
CA PHE A 32 26.05 6.06 -7.06
C PHE A 32 25.33 4.80 -6.56
N LEU A 33 26.07 3.71 -6.32
CA LEU A 33 25.50 2.47 -5.77
C LEU A 33 24.98 2.67 -4.34
N ILE A 34 25.69 3.43 -3.50
CA ILE A 34 25.24 3.76 -2.15
C ILE A 34 23.96 4.62 -2.20
N PHE A 35 23.95 5.65 -3.05
CA PHE A 35 22.76 6.49 -3.23
C PHE A 35 21.56 5.67 -3.72
N PHE A 36 21.78 4.78 -4.69
CA PHE A 36 20.75 3.88 -5.20
C PHE A 36 20.23 2.96 -4.11
N PHE A 37 21.12 2.38 -3.29
CA PHE A 37 20.74 1.51 -2.18
C PHE A 37 19.93 2.27 -1.11
N VAL A 38 20.35 3.48 -0.74
CA VAL A 38 19.61 4.35 0.17
C VAL A 38 18.22 4.66 -0.39
N ALA A 39 18.12 4.98 -1.69
CA ALA A 39 16.83 5.22 -2.34
C ALA A 39 15.90 4.00 -2.31
N LEU A 40 16.44 2.78 -2.49
CA LEU A 40 15.64 1.56 -2.38
C LEU A 40 15.10 1.36 -0.97
N VAL A 41 15.95 1.53 0.04
CA VAL A 41 15.57 1.39 1.45
C VAL A 41 14.54 2.44 1.87
N THR A 42 14.71 3.69 1.44
CA THR A 42 13.75 4.76 1.77
C THR A 42 12.38 4.48 1.16
N ILE A 43 12.32 4.02 -0.09
CA ILE A 43 11.06 3.66 -0.75
C ILE A 43 10.32 2.56 0.03
N ASP A 44 11.02 1.51 0.46
CA ASP A 44 10.42 0.41 1.22
C ASP A 44 9.88 0.87 2.58
N LEU A 45 10.68 1.63 3.34
CA LEU A 45 10.28 2.20 4.63
C LEU A 45 9.05 3.09 4.49
N THR A 46 9.03 3.98 3.48
CA THR A 46 7.91 4.88 3.24
C THR A 46 6.66 4.11 2.85
N ARG A 47 6.76 3.06 2.03
CA ARG A 47 5.61 2.20 1.68
C ARG A 47 4.98 1.58 2.91
N ASN A 48 5.77 0.97 3.79
CA ASN A 48 5.26 0.35 5.02
C ASN A 48 4.57 1.38 5.94
N LEU A 49 5.17 2.56 6.13
CA LEU A 49 4.59 3.63 6.95
C LEU A 49 3.26 4.15 6.38
N ILE A 50 3.20 4.39 5.07
CA ILE A 50 1.96 4.84 4.42
C ILE A 50 0.85 3.79 4.58
N GLN A 51 1.16 2.50 4.41
CA GLN A 51 0.17 1.44 4.57
C GLN A 51 -0.39 1.40 6.00
N ARG A 52 0.47 1.45 7.03
CA ARG A 52 0.01 1.49 8.42
C ARG A 52 -0.86 2.71 8.72
N ASN A 53 -0.45 3.88 8.24
CA ASN A 53 -1.21 5.12 8.42
C ASN A 53 -2.59 5.03 7.76
N ASN A 54 -2.67 4.49 6.53
CA ASN A 54 -3.93 4.31 5.83
C ASN A 54 -4.89 3.38 6.58
N GLU A 55 -4.39 2.28 7.15
CA GLU A 55 -5.20 1.37 7.96
C GLU A 55 -5.71 2.07 9.24
N ILE A 56 -4.86 2.82 9.94
CA ILE A 56 -5.26 3.60 11.12
C ILE A 56 -6.35 4.61 10.77
N THR A 57 -6.16 5.38 9.69
CA THR A 57 -7.14 6.37 9.25
C THR A 57 -8.46 5.72 8.84
N LYS A 58 -8.41 4.55 8.19
CA LYS A 58 -9.60 3.77 7.86
C LYS A 58 -10.34 3.33 9.12
N MET A 59 -9.63 2.76 10.10
CA MET A 59 -10.23 2.35 11.38
C MET A 59 -10.85 3.52 12.13
N GLN A 60 -10.17 4.67 12.17
CA GLN A 60 -10.69 5.88 12.79
C GLN A 60 -11.99 6.34 12.12
N LYS A 61 -12.01 6.41 10.79
CA LYS A 61 -13.19 6.80 10.02
C LYS A 61 -14.38 5.86 10.25
N LEU A 62 -14.14 4.54 10.30
CA LEU A 62 -15.18 3.55 10.58
C LEU A 62 -15.75 3.72 11.99
N THR A 63 -14.88 4.01 12.96
CA THR A 63 -15.28 4.26 14.35
C THR A 63 -16.16 5.51 14.46
N ASP A 64 -15.80 6.59 13.78
CA ASP A 64 -16.61 7.82 13.76
C ASP A 64 -17.97 7.59 13.09
N GLN A 65 -17.99 6.85 11.97
CA GLN A 65 -19.23 6.47 11.29
C GLN A 65 -20.12 5.59 12.16
N ARG A 66 -19.54 4.64 12.89
CA ARG A 66 -20.25 3.79 13.85
C ARG A 66 -20.98 4.65 14.89
N ILE A 67 -20.27 5.59 15.52
CA ILE A 67 -20.84 6.49 16.54
C ILE A 67 -21.98 7.32 15.94
N TYR A 68 -21.83 7.82 14.71
CA TYR A 68 -22.88 8.56 14.03
C TYR A 68 -24.15 7.71 13.85
N TRP A 69 -24.04 6.52 13.28
CA TRP A 69 -25.19 5.65 13.06
C TRP A 69 -25.81 5.14 14.36
N GLN A 70 -25.01 4.95 15.40
CA GLN A 70 -25.52 4.57 16.71
C GLN A 70 -26.40 5.67 17.34
N LYS A 71 -26.09 6.95 17.10
CA LYS A 71 -26.97 8.07 17.48
C LYS A 71 -28.28 8.07 16.68
N ILE A 72 -28.21 7.69 15.40
CA ILE A 72 -29.39 7.60 14.54
C ILE A 72 -30.35 6.53 15.05
N ILE A 73 -29.88 5.31 15.33
CA ILE A 73 -30.77 4.24 15.85
C ILE A 73 -31.35 4.58 17.22
N ASN A 74 -30.65 5.38 18.05
CA ASN A 74 -31.19 5.85 19.33
C ASN A 74 -32.34 6.85 19.16
N THR A 75 -32.36 7.60 18.04
CA THR A 75 -33.41 8.57 17.74
C THR A 75 -34.53 7.95 16.90
N TYR A 76 -34.17 7.03 16.01
CA TYR A 76 -35.04 6.36 15.05
C TYR A 76 -34.80 4.84 15.12
N PRO A 77 -35.41 4.15 16.11
CA PRO A 77 -35.17 2.73 16.36
C PRO A 77 -35.69 1.79 15.26
N ASP A 78 -36.56 2.28 14.37
CA ASP A 78 -37.08 1.50 13.25
C ASP A 78 -36.40 1.87 11.91
N PHE A 79 -35.27 2.58 11.96
CA PHE A 79 -34.58 3.00 10.74
C PHE A 79 -33.65 1.92 10.20
N ARG A 80 -34.21 1.02 9.39
CA ARG A 80 -33.52 -0.10 8.72
C ARG A 80 -32.14 0.27 8.14
N ASP A 81 -32.04 1.37 7.41
CA ASP A 81 -30.79 1.72 6.70
C ASP A 81 -29.65 2.09 7.67
N ALA A 82 -29.96 2.57 8.88
CA ALA A 82 -28.96 2.79 9.91
C ALA A 82 -28.44 1.47 10.49
N TYR A 83 -29.32 0.49 10.74
CA TYR A 83 -28.91 -0.86 11.14
C TYR A 83 -28.06 -1.53 10.07
N PHE A 84 -28.44 -1.40 8.80
CA PHE A 84 -27.64 -1.94 7.69
C PHE A 84 -26.26 -1.27 7.59
N SER A 85 -26.20 0.04 7.78
CA SER A 85 -24.93 0.77 7.80
C SER A 85 -24.04 0.33 8.97
N LEU A 86 -24.59 0.11 10.16
CA LEU A 86 -23.88 -0.44 11.31
C LEU A 86 -23.39 -1.87 11.02
N ALA A 87 -24.23 -2.72 10.42
CA ALA A 87 -23.84 -4.08 10.05
C ALA A 87 -22.61 -4.08 9.11
N ILE A 88 -22.60 -3.22 8.09
CA ILE A 88 -21.46 -3.06 7.18
C ILE A 88 -20.22 -2.58 7.93
N ILE A 89 -20.36 -1.58 8.81
CA ILE A 89 -19.24 -1.00 9.56
C ILE A 89 -18.63 -2.05 10.49
N GLU A 90 -19.44 -2.78 11.24
CA GLU A 90 -18.98 -3.85 12.13
C GLU A 90 -18.29 -4.98 11.35
N TYR A 91 -18.81 -5.35 10.18
CA TYR A 91 -18.15 -6.30 9.29
C TYR A 91 -16.75 -5.80 8.86
N GLN A 92 -16.63 -4.52 8.49
CA GLN A 92 -15.36 -3.93 8.09
C GLN A 92 -14.36 -3.78 9.25
N LEU A 93 -14.86 -3.64 10.48
CA LEU A 93 -14.06 -3.65 11.70
C LEU A 93 -13.67 -5.08 12.15
N GLY A 94 -14.24 -6.12 11.53
CA GLY A 94 -14.02 -7.52 11.88
C GLY A 94 -14.92 -8.04 13.01
N ASN A 95 -15.89 -7.25 13.46
CA ASN A 95 -16.84 -7.59 14.51
C ASN A 95 -18.05 -8.34 13.92
N PHE A 96 -17.82 -9.57 13.46
CA PHE A 96 -18.83 -10.34 12.71
C PHE A 96 -20.10 -10.67 13.52
N GLU A 97 -19.97 -10.91 14.82
CA GLU A 97 -21.12 -11.20 15.70
C GLU A 97 -22.06 -9.99 15.79
N GLU A 98 -21.50 -8.80 16.00
CA GLU A 98 -22.28 -7.56 16.08
C GLU A 98 -22.87 -7.19 14.72
N SER A 99 -22.12 -7.45 13.64
CA SER A 99 -22.62 -7.31 12.27
C SER A 99 -23.85 -8.18 12.02
N SER A 100 -23.85 -9.44 12.48
CA SER A 100 -25.01 -10.34 12.40
C SER A 100 -26.22 -9.78 13.14
N LYS A 101 -26.03 -9.32 14.39
CA LYS A 101 -27.12 -8.75 15.19
C LYS A 101 -27.77 -7.54 14.53
N TYR A 102 -26.97 -6.64 13.97
CA TYR A 102 -27.52 -5.50 13.23
C TYR A 102 -28.22 -5.93 11.94
N LEU A 103 -27.71 -6.95 11.24
CA LEU A 103 -28.35 -7.48 10.04
C LEU A 103 -29.66 -8.21 10.35
N GLU A 104 -29.75 -8.92 11.48
CA GLU A 104 -31.00 -9.50 11.98
C GLU A 104 -32.05 -8.40 12.22
N LYS A 105 -31.66 -7.29 12.85
CA LYS A 105 -32.54 -6.11 13.02
C LYS A 105 -33.02 -5.52 11.69
N VAL A 106 -32.17 -5.51 10.66
CA VAL A 106 -32.58 -5.09 9.32
C VAL A 106 -33.75 -5.95 8.80
N TYR A 107 -33.66 -7.28 8.95
CA TYR A 107 -34.71 -8.20 8.49
C TYR A 107 -35.94 -8.24 9.40
N GLU A 108 -35.80 -7.92 10.69
CA GLU A 108 -36.95 -7.69 11.56
C GLU A 108 -37.79 -6.49 11.09
N ILE A 109 -37.13 -5.41 10.64
CA ILE A 109 -37.79 -4.19 10.17
C ILE A 109 -38.30 -4.35 8.73
N ASP A 110 -37.49 -4.97 7.86
CA ASP A 110 -37.79 -5.21 6.45
C ASP A 110 -37.32 -6.60 6.02
N PRO A 111 -38.20 -7.61 6.10
CA PRO A 111 -37.88 -8.99 5.74
C PRO A 111 -37.44 -9.19 4.30
N ASN A 112 -37.75 -8.26 3.39
CA ASN A 112 -37.45 -8.36 1.95
C ASN A 112 -36.26 -7.48 1.54
N PHE A 113 -35.37 -7.13 2.47
CA PHE A 113 -34.25 -6.26 2.20
C PHE A 113 -33.11 -6.97 1.45
N GLU A 114 -33.23 -7.07 0.13
CA GLU A 114 -32.29 -7.78 -0.76
C GLU A 114 -30.82 -7.32 -0.63
N LYS A 115 -30.58 -6.04 -0.29
CA LYS A 115 -29.21 -5.52 -0.12
C LYS A 115 -28.48 -6.18 1.05
N GLY A 116 -29.22 -6.71 2.03
CA GLY A 116 -28.68 -7.44 3.16
C GLY A 116 -28.10 -8.80 2.78
N ASP A 117 -28.56 -9.41 1.68
CA ASP A 117 -28.23 -10.79 1.30
C ASP A 117 -26.73 -10.96 1.04
N PHE A 118 -26.10 -9.96 0.44
CA PHE A 118 -24.65 -9.95 0.24
C PHE A 118 -23.88 -10.02 1.56
N LEU A 119 -24.35 -9.32 2.60
CA LEU A 119 -23.71 -9.35 3.90
C LEU A 119 -24.04 -10.65 4.64
N LYS A 120 -25.26 -11.17 4.46
CA LYS A 120 -25.71 -12.46 4.99
C LYS A 120 -24.82 -13.61 4.50
N GLU A 121 -24.58 -13.67 3.19
CA GLU A 121 -23.68 -14.65 2.56
C GLU A 121 -22.25 -14.55 3.13
N LYS A 122 -21.72 -13.32 3.23
CA LYS A 122 -20.37 -13.08 3.76
C LYS A 122 -20.20 -13.46 5.23
N LEU A 123 -21.26 -13.40 6.01
CA LEU A 123 -21.28 -13.78 7.43
C LEU A 123 -21.55 -15.28 7.61
N ASN A 124 -21.81 -16.04 6.54
CA ASN A 124 -22.26 -17.44 6.58
C ASN A 124 -23.51 -17.65 7.44
N LEU A 125 -24.43 -16.68 7.41
CA LEU A 125 -25.72 -16.80 8.08
C LEU A 125 -26.65 -17.62 7.18
N ASN A 126 -27.15 -18.75 7.70
CA ASN A 126 -28.08 -19.64 6.99
C ASN A 126 -29.52 -19.17 7.17
#